data_AF-A0A3C1YPR3-F1
#
_entry.id   AF-A0A3C1YPR3-F1
#
_cell.length_a   1.000
_cell.length_b   1.000
_cell.length_c   1.000
_cell.angle_alpha   90.00
_cell.angle_beta   90.00
_cell.angle_gamma   90.00
#
_symmetry.space_group_name_H-M   'P 1'
#
loop_
_entity.id
_entity.type
_entity.pdbx_description
1 polymer ?
#
loop_
_entity_poly.entity_id
_entity_poly.type
_entity_poly.pdbx_seq_one_letter_code
_entity_poly.pdbx_strand_id
1 'polypeptide(L)'
;MIPLIIFYVHIVGISAAFTSEYQKEGIGAAFLSIGFIVLIFSVGWTISTFILKYMMTDGGFGLWLNRDAFSLLLLTIGEAIFYLNYFNEEKNHRTVR
;
A
#
# COMPACT_ATOMS: atom_id res chain seq x y z
N MET A 1 9.85 6.94 13.85
CA MET A 1 10.34 5.54 13.81
C MET A 1 9.35 4.60 13.14
N ILE A 2 8.07 4.57 13.57
CA ILE A 2 7.03 3.74 12.94
C ILE A 2 6.83 4.01 11.43
N PRO A 3 6.78 5.28 10.94
CA PRO A 3 6.66 5.55 9.50
C PRO A 3 7.73 4.87 8.65
N LEU A 4 8.99 4.85 9.13
CA LEU A 4 10.10 4.20 8.41
C LEU A 4 9.88 2.70 8.24
N ILE A 5 9.37 2.02 9.28
CA ILE A 5 9.03 0.59 9.22
C ILE A 5 7.94 0.36 8.17
N ILE A 6 6.93 1.23 8.15
CA ILE A 6 5.84 1.14 7.18
C ILE A 6 6.38 1.31 5.76
N PHE A 7 7.17 2.36 5.49
CA PHE A 7 7.79 2.55 4.18
C PHE A 7 8.67 1.37 3.76
N TYR A 8 9.42 0.77 4.69
CA TYR A 8 10.22 -0.42 4.40
C TYR A 8 9.36 -1.59 3.94
N VAL A 9 8.21 -1.84 4.58
CA VAL A 9 7.24 -2.86 4.14
C VAL A 9 6.74 -2.57 2.73
N HIS A 10 6.48 -1.31 2.37
CA HIS A 10 6.05 -0.94 1.01
C HIS A 10 7.15 -1.18 -0.01
N ILE A 11 8.41 -0.85 0.30
CA ILE A 11 9.54 -1.14 -0.60
C ILE A 11 9.67 -2.65 -0.85
N VAL A 12 9.53 -3.48 0.19
CA VAL A 12 9.52 -4.93 0.04
C VAL A 12 8.34 -5.39 -0.82
N GLY A 13 7.13 -4.85 -0.58
CA GLY A 13 5.93 -5.16 -1.37
C GLY A 13 6.05 -4.77 -2.84
N ILE A 14 6.55 -3.57 -3.13
CA ILE A 14 6.80 -3.06 -4.49
C ILE A 14 7.84 -3.94 -5.20
N SER A 15 8.91 -4.31 -4.50
CA SER A 15 9.96 -5.18 -5.05
C SER A 15 9.42 -6.58 -5.39
N ALA A 16 8.57 -7.14 -4.52
CA ALA A 16 7.91 -8.42 -4.75
C ALA A 16 6.93 -8.35 -5.92
N ALA A 17 6.10 -7.31 -6.00
CA ALA A 17 5.16 -7.10 -7.10
C ALA A 17 5.89 -6.92 -8.44
N PHE A 18 6.95 -6.09 -8.47
CA PHE A 18 7.79 -5.92 -9.66
C PHE A 18 8.38 -7.25 -10.12
N THR A 19 8.97 -8.02 -9.20
CA THR A 19 9.62 -9.30 -9.54
C THR A 19 8.60 -10.32 -10.06
N SER A 20 7.44 -10.42 -9.41
CA SER A 20 6.34 -11.30 -9.84
C SER A 20 5.88 -10.94 -11.25
N GLU A 21 5.66 -9.65 -11.52
CA GLU A 21 5.11 -9.20 -12.79
C GLU A 21 6.13 -9.24 -13.92
N TYR A 22 7.38 -8.89 -13.62
CA TYR A 22 8.51 -9.00 -14.54
C TYR A 22 8.68 -10.43 -15.07
N GLN A 23 8.50 -11.44 -14.21
CA GLN A 23 8.62 -12.84 -14.60
C GLN A 23 7.42 -13.37 -15.41
N LYS A 24 6.22 -12.80 -15.22
CA LYS A 24 4.99 -13.26 -15.89
C LYS A 24 4.74 -12.56 -17.23
N GLU A 25 4.84 -11.24 -17.24
CA GLU A 25 4.36 -10.37 -18.33
C GLU A 25 5.44 -9.43 -18.89
N GLY A 26 6.64 -9.44 -18.27
CA GLY A 26 7.81 -8.68 -18.73
C GLY A 26 7.93 -7.30 -18.11
N ILE A 27 8.93 -6.53 -18.58
CA ILE A 27 9.34 -5.29 -17.92
C ILE A 27 8.30 -4.17 -17.98
N GLY A 28 7.53 -4.09 -19.06
CA GLY A 28 6.48 -3.08 -19.21
C GLY A 28 5.37 -3.24 -18.17
N ALA A 29 4.91 -4.47 -17.97
CA ALA A 29 3.91 -4.81 -16.96
C ALA A 29 4.44 -4.57 -15.54
N ALA A 30 5.72 -4.88 -15.29
CA ALA A 30 6.37 -4.61 -14.01
C ALA A 30 6.46 -3.12 -13.67
N PHE A 31 6.76 -2.24 -14.64
CA PHE A 31 6.71 -0.79 -14.41
C PHE A 31 5.28 -0.29 -14.20
N LEU A 32 4.32 -0.82 -14.95
CA LEU A 32 2.92 -0.48 -14.81
C LEU A 32 2.40 -0.84 -13.40
N SER A 33 2.77 -2.01 -12.87
CA SER A 33 2.37 -2.44 -11.53
C SER A 33 2.97 -1.57 -10.43
N ILE A 34 4.26 -1.21 -10.53
CA ILE A 34 4.86 -0.21 -9.61
C ILE A 34 4.11 1.11 -9.68
N GLY A 35 3.83 1.61 -10.89
CA GLY A 35 3.10 2.86 -11.09
C GLY A 35 1.73 2.85 -10.40
N PHE A 36 0.99 1.76 -10.54
CA PHE A 36 -0.29 1.55 -9.85
C PHE A 36 -0.13 1.56 -8.33
N ILE A 37 0.85 0.82 -7.80
CA ILE A 37 1.10 0.76 -6.35
C ILE A 37 1.42 2.15 -5.79
N VAL A 38 2.32 2.88 -6.45
CA VAL A 38 2.69 4.24 -6.02
C VAL A 38 1.51 5.20 -6.09
N LEU A 39 0.66 5.09 -7.12
CA LEU A 39 -0.56 5.90 -7.24
C LEU A 39 -1.54 5.63 -6.10
N ILE A 40 -1.83 4.35 -5.83
CA ILE A 40 -2.73 3.93 -4.74
C ILE A 40 -2.18 4.42 -3.41
N PHE A 41 -0.88 4.23 -3.16
CA PHE A 41 -0.21 4.71 -1.96
C PHE A 41 -0.32 6.23 -1.80
N SER A 42 0.00 6.99 -2.85
CA SER A 42 -0.01 8.46 -2.81
C SER A 42 -1.41 9.03 -2.57
N VAL A 43 -2.41 8.52 -3.28
CA VAL A 43 -3.81 8.95 -3.12
C VAL A 43 -4.35 8.49 -1.77
N GLY A 44 -4.11 7.23 -1.41
CA GLY A 44 -4.56 6.63 -0.16
C GLY A 44 -3.97 7.33 1.07
N TRP A 45 -2.69 7.72 1.03
CA TRP A 45 -2.06 8.47 2.11
C TRP A 45 -2.74 9.82 2.31
N THR A 46 -2.98 10.56 1.23
CA THR A 46 -3.66 11.85 1.28
C THR A 46 -5.06 11.72 1.90
N ILE A 47 -5.83 10.72 1.46
CA ILE A 47 -7.17 10.44 2.00
C ILE A 47 -7.09 10.05 3.48
N SER A 48 -6.16 9.17 3.85
CA SER A 48 -5.99 8.71 5.22
C SER A 48 -5.63 9.85 6.17
N THR A 49 -4.67 10.70 5.78
CA THR A 49 -4.30 11.89 6.55
C THR A 49 -5.48 12.86 6.67
N PHE A 50 -6.27 13.04 5.61
CA PHE A 50 -7.46 13.88 5.65
C PHE A 50 -8.52 13.35 6.64
N ILE A 51 -8.84 12.05 6.59
CA ILE A 51 -9.77 11.39 7.52
C ILE A 51 -9.28 11.56 8.96
N LEU A 52 -8.01 11.28 9.22
CA LEU A 52 -7.47 11.38 10.57
C LEU A 52 -7.34 12.81 11.06
N LYS A 53 -7.15 13.80 10.17
CA LYS A 53 -7.16 15.21 10.56
C LYS A 53 -8.50 15.63 11.15
N TYR A 54 -9.60 15.01 10.70
CA TYR A 54 -10.93 15.23 11.28
C TYR A 54 -11.12 14.48 12.61
N MET A 55 -10.46 13.33 12.81
CA MET A 55 -10.61 12.51 14.01
C MET A 55 -9.63 12.86 15.14
N MET A 56 -8.44 13.37 14.83
CA MET A 56 -7.37 13.61 15.82
C MET A 56 -6.49 14.83 15.48
N THR A 57 -5.95 15.44 16.54
CA THR A 57 -4.95 16.51 16.47
C THR A 57 -3.56 15.95 16.15
N ASP A 58 -2.61 16.83 15.81
CA ASP A 58 -1.28 16.46 15.31
C ASP A 58 -0.50 15.52 16.25
N GLY A 59 -0.74 15.63 17.56
CA GLY A 59 -0.12 14.77 18.59
C GLY A 59 -0.59 13.32 18.61
N GLY A 60 -1.73 12.99 17.97
CA GLY A 60 -2.28 11.64 17.95
C GLY A 60 -2.59 11.08 19.35
N PHE A 61 -2.37 9.78 19.53
CA PHE A 61 -2.59 9.06 20.80
C PHE A 61 -1.34 8.97 21.69
N GLY A 62 -0.20 9.53 21.27
CA GLY A 62 1.05 9.58 22.06
C GLY A 62 2.30 9.90 21.24
N LEU A 63 3.44 10.08 21.92
CA LEU A 63 4.73 10.49 21.32
C LEU A 63 5.24 9.59 20.18
N TRP A 64 4.83 8.32 20.15
CA TRP A 64 5.29 7.33 19.18
C TRP A 64 4.28 7.08 18.06
N LEU A 65 3.00 7.42 18.30
CA LEU A 65 1.86 7.16 17.44
C LEU A 65 1.14 8.48 17.16
N ASN A 66 1.87 9.35 16.46
CA ASN A 66 1.33 10.61 15.96
C ASN A 66 0.36 10.36 14.80
N ARG A 67 -0.35 11.41 14.38
CA ARG A 67 -1.37 11.29 13.33
C ARG A 67 -0.83 10.71 12.02
N ASP A 68 0.39 11.08 11.62
CA ASP A 68 1.00 10.56 10.38
C ASP A 68 1.34 9.08 10.47
N ALA A 69 1.87 8.61 11.60
CA ALA A 69 2.10 7.19 11.81
C ALA A 69 0.79 6.40 11.74
N PHE A 70 -0.28 6.93 12.33
CA PHE A 70 -1.60 6.30 12.27
C PHE A 70 -2.21 6.36 10.86
N SER A 71 -1.98 7.45 10.10
CA SER A 71 -2.47 7.54 8.71
C SER A 71 -1.82 6.49 7.83
N LEU A 72 -0.52 6.32 7.97
CA LEU A 72 0.24 5.31 7.22
C LEU A 72 -0.18 3.90 7.63
N LEU A 73 -0.48 3.66 8.91
CA LEU A 73 -0.91 2.36 9.40
C LEU A 73 -2.31 2.01 8.86
N LEU A 74 -3.25 2.96 8.90
CA LEU A 74 -4.59 2.80 8.32
C LEU A 74 -4.52 2.56 6.81
N LEU A 75 -3.67 3.31 6.10
CA LEU A 75 -3.41 3.13 4.68
C LEU A 75 -2.91 1.72 4.38
N THR A 76 -1.88 1.27 5.09
CA THR A 76 -1.25 -0.04 4.88
C THR A 76 -2.27 -1.17 5.05
N ILE A 77 -3.18 -1.06 6.01
CA ILE A 77 -4.26 -2.04 6.21
C ILE A 77 -5.20 -2.05 5.00
N GLY A 78 -5.61 -0.87 4.52
CA GLY A 78 -6.47 -0.75 3.34
C GLY A 78 -5.82 -1.31 2.08
N GLU A 79 -4.54 -1.01 1.87
CA GLU A 79 -3.75 -1.52 0.74
C GLU A 79 -3.56 -3.04 0.83
N ALA A 80 -3.27 -3.58 2.01
CA ALA A 80 -3.16 -5.02 2.19
C ALA A 80 -4.46 -5.74 1.79
N ILE A 81 -5.63 -5.22 2.21
CA ILE A 81 -6.93 -5.76 1.81
C ILE A 81 -7.12 -5.65 0.30
N PHE A 82 -6.80 -4.50 -0.30
CA PHE A 82 -6.93 -4.26 -1.73
C PHE A 82 -6.08 -5.22 -2.55
N TYR A 83 -4.78 -5.35 -2.24
CA TYR A 83 -3.87 -6.24 -2.97
C TYR A 83 -4.21 -7.71 -2.76
N LEU A 84 -4.61 -8.13 -1.56
CA LEU A 84 -5.05 -9.50 -1.32
C LEU A 84 -6.27 -9.86 -2.18
N ASN A 85 -7.24 -8.96 -2.31
CA ASN A 85 -8.40 -9.17 -3.19
C ASN A 85 -8.00 -9.18 -4.67
N TYR A 86 -7.17 -8.23 -5.11
CA TYR A 86 -6.69 -8.15 -6.49
C TYR A 86 -5.95 -9.42 -6.93
N PHE A 87 -5.01 -9.92 -6.11
CA PHE A 87 -4.28 -11.15 -6.42
C PHE A 87 -5.17 -12.41 -6.31
N ASN A 88 -6.16 -12.43 -5.41
CA ASN A 88 -7.12 -13.53 -5.33
C ASN A 88 -8.01 -13.61 -6.56
N GLU A 89 -8.46 -12.46 -7.10
CA GLU A 89 -9.20 -12.41 -8.36
C GLU A 89 -8.35 -12.89 -9.54
N GLU A 90 -7.09 -12.45 -9.63
CA GLU A 90 -6.16 -12.92 -10.67
C GLU A 90 -6.00 -14.45 -10.64
N LYS A 91 -5.88 -15.04 -9.44
CA LYS A 91 -5.72 -16.49 -9.26
C LYS A 91 -6.98 -17.26 -9.67
N ASN A 92 -8.16 -16.75 -9.33
CA ASN A 92 -9.44 -17.38 -9.66
C ASN A 92 -9.73 -17.33 -11.17
N HIS A 93 -9.35 -16.25 -11.85
CA HIS A 93 -9.49 -16.14 -13.31
C HIS A 93 -8.58 -17.09 -14.09
N ARG A 94 -7.46 -17.54 -13.50
CA ARG A 94 -6.56 -18.54 -14.11
C ARG A 94 -7.03 -19.98 -13.93
N THR A 95 -7.85 -20.29 -12.92
CA THR A 95 -8.37 -21.64 -12.66
C THR A 95 -9.62 -22.01 -13.48
N VAL A 96 -10.25 -21.04 -14.15
CA VAL A 96 -11.47 -21.25 -14.95
C VAL A 96 -11.17 -21.20 -16.47
N ARG A 97 -9.89 -21.15 -16.86
CA ARG A 97 -9.44 -21.28 -18.26
C ARG A 97 -8.77 -22.62 -18.52
#